data_AF-A0A6A7YBD8-F1
#
_entry.id   AF-A0A6A7YBD8-F1
#
_cell.length_a   1.000
_cell.length_b   1.000
_cell.length_c   1.000
_cell.angle_alpha   90.00
_cell.angle_beta   90.00
_cell.angle_gamma   90.00
#
_symmetry.space_group_name_H-M   'P 1'
#
loop_
_entity.id
_entity.type
_entity.pdbx_description
1 polymer ?
#
loop_
_entity_poly.entity_id
_entity_poly.type
_entity_poly.pdbx_seq_one_letter_code
_entity_poly.pdbx_strand_id
1 'polypeptide(L)' 'MIPAFVPAVVAPEPAPASEAPAPPSPPKRRGRQRRAAAIEIEVAGARVTIESGVSPATITAVLSALKAGL' A
#
# COMPACT_ATOMS: atom_id res chain seq x y z
N MET A 1 33.62 -63.52 -16.84
CA MET A 1 33.62 -62.11 -16.43
C MET A 1 32.96 -61.33 -17.57
N ILE A 2 31.77 -60.77 -17.35
CA ILE A 2 30.98 -60.11 -18.41
C ILE A 2 31.14 -58.60 -18.22
N PRO A 3 31.57 -57.83 -19.23
CA PRO A 3 31.65 -56.38 -19.11
C PRO A 3 30.24 -55.79 -19.09
N ALA A 4 29.94 -54.95 -18.10
CA ALA A 4 28.67 -54.25 -18.02
C ALA A 4 28.71 -53.00 -18.91
N PHE A 5 27.88 -52.96 -19.93
CA PHE A 5 27.71 -51.78 -20.78
C PHE A 5 26.69 -50.84 -20.12
N VAL A 6 27.06 -49.57 -19.92
CA VAL A 6 26.20 -48.55 -19.32
C VAL A 6 25.81 -47.53 -20.40
N PRO A 7 24.52 -47.27 -20.63
CA PRO A 7 24.07 -46.26 -21.59
C PRO A 7 24.46 -44.84 -21.13
N ALA A 8 25.05 -44.04 -22.02
CA ALA A 8 25.27 -42.62 -21.78
C ALA A 8 24.02 -41.84 -22.18
N VAL A 9 23.33 -41.24 -21.20
CA VAL A 9 22.17 -40.36 -21.42
C VAL A 9 22.65 -38.92 -21.38
N VAL A 10 22.48 -38.19 -22.48
CA VAL A 10 22.71 -36.73 -22.53
C VAL A 10 21.37 -36.04 -22.27
N ALA A 11 21.31 -35.26 -21.20
CA ALA A 11 20.13 -34.45 -20.88
C ALA A 11 20.08 -33.21 -21.80
N PRO A 12 18.90 -32.83 -22.32
CA PRO A 12 18.74 -31.58 -23.05
C PRO A 12 18.93 -30.37 -22.13
N GLU A 13 19.61 -29.34 -22.63
CA GLU A 13 19.83 -28.07 -21.92
C GLU A 13 18.49 -27.38 -21.63
N PRO A 14 18.25 -26.89 -20.40
CA PRO A 14 16.97 -26.28 -20.05
C PRO A 14 16.80 -24.94 -20.77
N ALA A 15 15.71 -24.83 -21.55
CA ALA A 15 15.28 -23.57 -22.13
C ALA A 15 15.01 -22.52 -21.04
N PRO A 16 15.28 -21.22 -21.29
CA PRO A 16 15.08 -20.18 -20.28
C PRO A 16 13.60 -20.14 -19.87
N ALA A 17 13.37 -20.26 -18.56
CA ALA A 17 12.05 -20.23 -17.98
C ALA A 17 11.35 -18.91 -18.35
N SER A 18 10.21 -19.02 -19.03
CA SER A 18 9.31 -17.89 -19.25
C SER A 18 8.89 -17.36 -17.88
N GLU A 19 9.17 -16.10 -17.63
CA GLU A 19 8.98 -15.42 -16.35
C GLU A 19 7.52 -15.54 -15.90
N ALA A 20 7.29 -16.17 -14.74
CA ALA A 20 5.94 -16.31 -14.19
C ALA A 20 5.39 -14.91 -13.85
N PRO A 21 4.10 -14.64 -14.11
CA PRO A 21 3.51 -13.34 -13.79
C PRO A 21 3.62 -13.07 -12.29
N ALA A 22 4.07 -11.85 -11.96
CA ALA A 22 4.28 -11.43 -10.59
C ALA A 22 3.01 -11.60 -9.73
N PRO A 23 3.14 -12.02 -8.46
CA PRO A 23 1.99 -12.19 -7.58
C PRO A 23 1.30 -10.85 -7.30
N PRO A 24 -0.04 -10.85 -7.11
CA PRO A 24 -0.77 -9.63 -6.79
C PRO A 24 -0.30 -9.04 -5.46
N SER A 25 -0.10 -7.72 -5.43
CA SER A 25 0.30 -6.99 -4.23
C SER A 25 -0.72 -7.13 -3.11
N PRO A 26 -0.30 -7.37 -1.85
CA PRO A 26 -1.22 -7.55 -0.74
C PRO A 26 -2.03 -6.26 -0.47
N PRO A 27 -3.29 -6.39 -0.01
CA PRO A 27 -4.11 -5.24 0.33
C PRO A 27 -3.44 -4.42 1.43
N LYS A 28 -3.25 -3.13 1.15
CA LYS A 28 -2.63 -2.15 2.05
C LYS A 28 -3.46 -2.10 3.34
N ARG A 29 -2.97 -2.79 4.37
CA ARG A 29 -3.60 -2.90 5.69
C ARG A 29 -3.74 -1.48 6.23
N ARG A 30 -4.96 -0.91 6.14
CA ARG A 30 -5.30 0.41 6.69
C ARG A 30 -4.94 0.35 8.17
N GLY A 31 -3.82 1.01 8.50
CA GLY A 31 -3.25 0.98 9.83
C GLY A 31 -4.32 1.37 10.83
N ARG A 32 -4.51 0.49 11.82
CA ARG A 32 -5.18 0.71 13.10
C ARG A 32 -5.31 2.21 13.35
N GLN A 33 -6.53 2.74 13.16
CA GLN A 33 -6.88 4.12 13.44
C GLN A 33 -6.49 4.37 14.89
N ARG A 34 -5.27 4.91 15.08
CA ARG A 34 -4.82 5.41 16.38
C ARG A 34 -5.94 6.33 16.79
N ARG A 35 -6.49 6.14 18.00
CA ARG A 35 -7.31 7.16 18.65
C ARG A 35 -6.45 8.42 18.66
N ALA A 36 -6.64 9.25 17.63
CA ALA A 36 -5.84 10.43 17.41
C ALA A 36 -6.41 11.46 18.38
N ALA A 37 -5.52 12.06 19.18
CA ALA A 37 -5.88 13.23 19.95
C ALA A 37 -6.52 14.28 19.00
N ALA A 38 -7.47 15.05 19.51
CA ALA A 38 -8.06 16.14 18.73
C ALA A 38 -6.94 17.08 18.26
N ILE A 39 -7.05 17.54 17.01
CA ILE A 39 -6.09 18.48 16.41
C ILE A 39 -6.71 19.87 16.48
N GLU A 40 -6.03 20.80 17.15
CA GLU A 40 -6.42 22.21 17.19
C GLU A 40 -5.61 23.00 16.17
N ILE A 41 -6.30 23.81 15.35
CA ILE A 41 -5.72 24.60 14.27
C ILE A 41 -6.35 25.99 14.30
N GLU A 42 -5.54 27.02 14.07
CA GLU A 42 -6.01 28.38 13.86
C GLU A 42 -5.93 28.75 12.38
N VAL A 43 -7.04 29.21 11.80
CA VAL A 43 -7.15 29.55 10.37
C VAL A 43 -7.84 30.89 10.25
N ALA A 44 -7.14 31.89 9.70
CA ALA A 44 -7.67 33.25 9.53
C ALA A 44 -8.29 33.85 10.82
N GLY A 45 -7.73 33.51 12.00
CA GLY A 45 -8.23 33.95 13.31
C GLY A 45 -9.38 33.11 13.88
N ALA A 46 -9.88 32.11 13.15
CA ALA A 46 -10.86 31.14 13.65
C ALA A 46 -10.15 29.92 14.25
N ARG A 47 -10.58 29.48 15.44
CA ARG A 47 -10.12 28.24 16.07
C ARG A 47 -10.95 27.06 15.55
N VAL A 48 -10.27 26.01 15.08
CA VAL A 48 -10.86 24.79 14.55
C VAL A 48 -10.32 23.60 15.32
N THR A 49 -11.22 22.79 15.88
CA THR A 49 -10.89 21.53 16.54
C THR A 49 -11.35 20.37 15.68
N ILE A 50 -10.42 19.49 15.29
CA ILE A 50 -10.68 18.30 14.48
C ILE A 50 -10.63 17.07 15.37
N GLU A 51 -11.79 16.46 15.58
CA GLU A 51 -11.91 15.22 16.35
C GLU A 51 -11.51 13.98 15.53
N SER A 52 -11.22 12.88 16.25
CA SER A 52 -10.89 11.62 15.60
C SER A 52 -12.11 11.05 14.85
N GLY A 53 -11.89 10.64 13.59
CA GLY A 53 -12.94 10.06 12.76
C GLY A 53 -13.69 11.05 11.88
N VAL A 54 -13.39 12.35 11.97
CA VAL A 54 -13.87 13.34 11.00
C VAL A 54 -13.33 12.98 9.62
N SER A 55 -14.21 12.99 8.62
CA SER A 55 -13.84 12.61 7.26
C SER A 55 -12.86 13.64 6.65
N PRO A 56 -11.85 13.19 5.88
CA PRO A 56 -10.94 14.12 5.19
C PRO A 56 -11.68 15.13 4.31
N ALA A 57 -12.76 14.72 3.65
CA ALA A 57 -13.58 15.59 2.82
C ALA A 57 -14.22 16.74 3.62
N THR A 58 -14.70 16.44 4.83
CA THR A 58 -15.27 17.45 5.75
C THR A 58 -14.20 18.45 6.17
N ILE A 59 -13.00 17.98 6.51
CA ILE A 59 -11.88 18.87 6.89
C ILE A 59 -11.55 19.82 5.73
N THR A 60 -11.39 19.29 4.51
CA THR A 60 -11.11 20.10 3.33
C THR A 60 -12.20 21.12 3.06
N ALA A 61 -13.48 20.71 3.15
CA ALA A 61 -14.61 21.61 2.92
C ALA A 61 -14.58 22.79 3.90
N VAL A 62 -14.46 22.53 5.21
CA VAL A 62 -14.43 23.57 6.24
C VAL A 62 -13.24 24.51 6.06
N LEU A 63 -12.04 23.97 5.84
CA LEU A 63 -10.85 24.81 5.63
C LEU A 63 -10.96 25.67 4.37
N SER A 64 -11.54 25.12 3.29
CA SER A 64 -11.75 25.88 2.06
C SER A 64 -12.79 26.99 2.23
N ALA A 65 -13.85 26.73 3.01
CA ALA A 65 -14.87 27.69 3.36
C ALA A 65 -14.28 28.84 4.19
N LEU A 66 -13.49 28.54 5.23
CA LEU A 66 -12.80 29.54 6.03
C LEU A 66 -11.81 30.38 5.21
N LYS A 67 -11.09 29.74 4.28
CA LYS A 67 -10.21 30.47 3.36
C LYS A 67 -10.97 31.40 2.40
N ALA A 68 -12.19 31.04 2.01
CA ALA A 68 -13.02 31.84 1.13
C ALA A 68 -13.66 33.06 1.81
N GLY A 69 -13.44 33.25 3.12
CA GLY A 69 -13.97 34.40 3.87
C GLY A 69 -15.45 34.27 4.21
N LEU A 70 -15.93 33.03 4.39
CA LEU A 70 -17.16 32.78 5.15
C LEU A 70 -17.02 33.28 6.59
#